data_AF-A0A1I7VAW0-F1
#
_entry.id   AF-A0A1I7VAW0-F1
#
_cell.length_a   1.000
_cell.length_b   1.000
_cell.length_c   1.000
_cell.angle_alpha   90.00
_cell.angle_beta   90.00
_cell.angle_gamma   90.00
#
_symmetry.space_group_name_H-M   'P 1'
#
loop_
_entity.id
_entity.type
_entity.pdbx_description
1 polymer ?
#
loop_
_entity_poly.entity_id
_entity_poly.type
_entity_poly.pdbx_seq_one_letter_code
_entity_poly.pdbx_strand_id
1 'polypeptide(L)'
;MSSNIIASIQPAKERLVNLLLEINSIELKSPEPDTTIEQQEILYTMRNRTLEDKLRRIQLCIKTLQSISDDWLKYTRTIASTKKEEKASEVITMGETGIYQTLQQGNEAIITLIMHKKDVGQKLIQLSKEKRKDVKSQISLRLPMSIVLNCPYLHSMVTPDNGDSFGAVSMQ
;
A
#
# COMPACT_ATOMS: atom_id res chain seq x y z
N MET A 1 -29.70 20.27 15.71
CA MET A 1 -28.79 19.97 14.59
C MET A 1 -27.33 20.11 15.02
N SER A 2 -26.92 21.23 15.62
CA SER A 2 -25.59 21.43 16.21
C SER A 2 -25.11 20.32 17.14
N SER A 3 -25.95 19.94 18.13
CA SER A 3 -25.59 18.94 19.13
C SER A 3 -25.26 17.58 18.51
N ASN A 4 -25.88 17.22 17.37
CA ASN A 4 -25.60 15.95 16.70
C ASN A 4 -24.28 15.97 15.94
N ILE A 5 -23.93 17.11 15.31
CA ILE A 5 -22.64 17.28 14.62
C ILE A 5 -21.50 17.24 15.65
N ILE A 6 -21.57 18.04 16.71
CA ILE A 6 -20.57 18.05 17.79
C ILE A 6 -20.41 16.66 18.42
N ALA A 7 -21.53 16.00 18.73
CA ALA A 7 -21.51 14.67 19.35
C ALA A 7 -20.87 13.60 18.45
N SER A 8 -20.82 13.80 17.13
CA SER A 8 -20.23 12.86 16.17
C SER A 8 -18.74 13.06 15.91
N ILE A 9 -18.21 14.27 16.17
CA ILE A 9 -16.79 14.60 15.96
C ILE A 9 -15.89 13.72 16.82
N GLN A 10 -16.14 13.66 18.12
CA GLN A 10 -15.23 13.00 19.06
C GLN A 10 -15.13 11.48 18.79
N PRO A 11 -16.24 10.74 18.59
CA PRO A 11 -16.17 9.34 18.18
C PRO A 11 -15.46 9.13 16.83
N ALA A 12 -15.66 10.02 15.86
CA ALA A 12 -14.99 9.92 14.56
C ALA A 12 -13.47 10.12 14.67
N LYS A 13 -13.04 11.09 15.49
CA LYS A 13 -11.64 11.34 15.81
C LYS A 13 -11.01 10.15 16.53
N GLU A 14 -11.66 9.61 17.56
CA GLU A 14 -11.15 8.45 18.31
C GLU A 14 -10.96 7.22 17.42
N ARG A 15 -11.89 6.98 16.48
CA ARG A 15 -11.71 5.89 15.49
C ARG A 15 -10.44 6.06 14.66
N LEU A 16 -10.11 7.29 14.23
CA LEU A 16 -8.89 7.55 13.48
C LEU A 16 -7.64 7.39 14.37
N VAL A 17 -7.67 7.93 15.59
CA VAL A 17 -6.55 7.80 16.55
C VAL A 17 -6.26 6.34 16.88
N ASN A 18 -7.28 5.54 17.18
CA ASN A 18 -7.11 4.12 17.48
C ASN A 18 -6.52 3.38 16.28
N LEU A 19 -6.98 3.68 15.06
CA LEU A 19 -6.43 3.08 13.86
C LEU A 19 -4.98 3.49 13.60
N LEU A 20 -4.60 4.74 13.90
CA LEU A 20 -3.20 5.18 13.84
C LEU A 20 -2.31 4.39 14.80
N LEU A 21 -2.78 4.12 16.02
CA LEU A 21 -2.07 3.26 16.98
C LEU A 21 -1.93 1.83 16.45
N GLU A 22 -2.98 1.26 15.85
CA GLU A 22 -2.92 -0.05 15.19
C GLU A 22 -1.96 -0.08 14.00
N ILE A 23 -1.79 1.03 13.28
CA ILE A 23 -0.87 1.12 12.13
C ILE A 23 0.58 1.22 12.61
N ASN A 24 0.83 2.01 13.64
CA ASN A 24 2.16 2.17 14.22
C ASN A 24 2.69 0.88 14.86
N SER A 25 1.81 -0.06 15.23
CA SER A 25 2.19 -1.36 15.77
C SER A 25 2.39 -2.45 14.70
N ILE A 26 2.25 -2.12 13.40
CA ILE A 26 2.49 -3.10 12.33
C ILE A 26 3.98 -3.45 12.27
N GLU A 27 4.32 -4.67 12.66
CA GLU A 27 5.68 -5.19 12.51
C GLU A 27 5.89 -5.81 11.12
N LEU A 28 6.78 -5.21 10.32
CA LEU A 28 7.19 -5.72 8.99
C LEU A 28 8.60 -6.32 9.03
N LYS A 29 8.86 -7.22 9.98
CA LYS A 29 10.17 -7.87 10.18
C LYS A 29 10.65 -8.63 8.93
N SER A 30 11.95 -8.71 8.68
CA SER A 30 12.45 -9.60 7.63
C SER A 30 12.12 -11.06 7.96
N PRO A 31 11.81 -11.92 6.98
CA PRO A 31 11.84 -13.37 7.17
C PRO A 31 13.20 -13.84 7.69
N GLU A 32 13.22 -14.98 8.39
CA GLU A 32 14.43 -15.64 8.84
C GLU A 32 15.24 -16.18 7.64
N PRO A 33 16.57 -16.27 7.75
CA PRO A 33 17.44 -16.63 6.62
C PRO A 33 17.20 -18.04 6.05
N ASP A 34 16.61 -18.93 6.83
CA ASP A 34 16.27 -20.32 6.47
C ASP A 34 14.83 -20.48 5.95
N THR A 35 14.05 -19.40 5.91
CA THR A 35 12.65 -19.43 5.45
C THR A 35 12.59 -19.77 3.95
N THR A 36 11.80 -20.78 3.58
CA THR A 36 11.66 -21.20 2.18
C THR A 36 11.00 -20.12 1.30
N ILE A 37 11.24 -20.17 -0.02
CA ILE A 37 10.62 -19.23 -0.98
C ILE A 37 9.08 -19.23 -0.85
N GLU A 38 8.47 -20.40 -0.67
CA GLU A 38 7.02 -20.55 -0.54
C GLU A 38 6.50 -19.92 0.77
N GLN A 39 7.22 -20.12 1.88
CA GLN A 39 6.88 -19.49 3.16
C GLN A 39 7.03 -17.97 3.08
N GLN A 40 8.07 -17.47 2.42
CA GLN A 40 8.24 -16.03 2.18
C GLN A 40 7.09 -15.47 1.34
N GLU A 41 6.68 -16.16 0.27
CA GLU A 41 5.57 -15.74 -0.59
C GLU A 41 4.25 -15.64 0.19
N ILE A 42 3.94 -16.63 1.04
CA ILE A 42 2.77 -16.62 1.92
C ILE A 42 2.82 -15.41 2.87
N LEU A 43 3.97 -15.20 3.52
CA LEU A 43 4.19 -14.11 4.46
C LEU A 43 4.00 -12.73 3.80
N TYR A 44 4.62 -12.49 2.64
CA TYR A 44 4.49 -11.21 1.94
C TYR A 44 3.09 -11.00 1.36
N THR A 45 2.41 -12.07 0.95
CA THR A 45 1.00 -12.00 0.50
C THR A 45 0.07 -11.60 1.66
N MET A 46 0.26 -12.18 2.85
CA MET A 46 -0.51 -11.79 4.03
C MET A 46 -0.25 -10.34 4.43
N ARG A 47 1.02 -9.90 4.43
CA ARG A 47 1.38 -8.50 4.69
C ARG A 47 0.72 -7.54 3.72
N ASN A 48 0.72 -7.86 2.43
CA ASN A 48 0.08 -7.01 1.41
C ASN A 48 -1.42 -6.85 1.68
N ARG A 49 -2.11 -7.94 2.08
CA ARG A 49 -3.53 -7.88 2.46
C ARG A 49 -3.75 -7.01 3.70
N THR A 50 -2.95 -7.18 4.75
CA THR A 50 -3.04 -6.36 5.97
C THR A 50 -2.83 -4.88 5.67
N LEU A 51 -1.79 -4.54 4.89
CA LEU A 51 -1.51 -3.15 4.49
C LEU A 51 -2.67 -2.56 3.68
N GLU A 52 -3.26 -3.35 2.78
CA GLU A 52 -4.41 -2.91 1.97
C GLU A 52 -5.67 -2.65 2.80
N ASP A 53 -5.98 -3.53 3.76
CA ASP A 53 -7.08 -3.31 4.71
C ASP A 53 -6.89 -2.03 5.50
N LYS A 54 -5.71 -1.84 6.10
CA LYS A 54 -5.38 -0.65 6.89
C LYS A 54 -5.48 0.62 6.05
N LEU A 55 -4.99 0.60 4.82
CA LEU A 55 -5.04 1.72 3.90
C LEU A 55 -6.49 2.11 3.55
N ARG A 56 -7.37 1.13 3.29
CA ARG A 56 -8.79 1.39 3.05
C ARG A 56 -9.48 1.97 4.28
N ARG A 57 -9.23 1.38 5.45
CA ARG A 57 -9.84 1.81 6.72
C ARG A 57 -9.43 3.23 7.11
N ILE A 58 -8.15 3.58 6.97
CA ILE A 58 -7.67 4.92 7.34
C ILE A 58 -8.23 5.99 6.40
N GLN A 59 -8.29 5.71 5.10
CA GLN A 59 -8.94 6.59 4.13
C GLN A 59 -10.41 6.84 4.46
N LEU A 60 -11.15 5.82 4.90
CA LEU A 60 -12.53 5.96 5.34
C LEU A 60 -12.65 6.85 6.59
N CYS A 61 -11.80 6.61 7.60
CA CYS A 61 -11.79 7.40 8.83
C CYS A 61 -11.48 8.88 8.56
N ILE A 62 -10.47 9.17 7.73
CA ILE A 62 -10.10 10.53 7.31
C ILE A 62 -11.27 11.21 6.60
N LYS A 63 -11.86 10.57 5.58
CA LYS A 63 -13.00 11.14 4.84
C LYS A 63 -14.19 11.44 5.74
N THR A 64 -14.49 10.53 6.68
CA THR A 64 -15.59 10.71 7.63
C THR A 64 -15.33 11.89 8.56
N LEU A 65 -14.13 11.97 9.15
CA LEU A 65 -13.78 13.04 10.07
C LEU A 65 -13.69 14.40 9.36
N GLN A 66 -13.15 14.44 8.14
CA GLN A 66 -13.16 15.63 7.28
C GLN A 66 -14.58 16.11 7.01
N SER A 67 -15.49 15.22 6.56
CA SER A 67 -16.88 15.60 6.27
C SER A 67 -17.58 16.19 7.50
N ILE A 68 -17.45 15.54 8.66
CA ILE A 68 -18.08 16.04 9.90
C ILE A 68 -17.48 17.39 10.31
N SER A 69 -16.16 17.55 10.16
CA SER A 69 -15.45 18.80 10.44
C SER A 69 -15.89 19.93 9.51
N ASP A 70 -16.07 19.65 8.22
CA ASP A 70 -16.52 20.63 7.23
C ASP A 70 -17.97 21.07 7.51
N ASP A 71 -18.85 20.14 7.84
CA ASP A 71 -20.23 20.42 8.25
C ASP A 71 -20.27 21.28 9.52
N TRP A 72 -19.40 20.99 10.49
CA TRP A 72 -19.26 21.78 11.71
C TRP A 72 -18.77 23.21 11.44
N LEU A 73 -17.74 23.37 10.60
CA LEU A 73 -17.20 24.68 10.23
C LEU A 73 -18.24 25.52 9.48
N LYS A 74 -18.99 24.88 8.56
CA LYS A 74 -20.08 25.54 7.83
C LYS A 74 -21.20 25.98 8.78
N TYR A 75 -21.60 25.10 9.70
CA TYR A 75 -22.59 25.42 10.72
C TYR A 75 -22.14 26.61 11.56
N THR A 76 -20.93 26.54 12.14
CA THR A 76 -20.36 27.58 12.99
C THR A 76 -20.27 28.93 12.28
N ARG A 77 -19.80 28.97 11.02
CA ARG A 77 -19.75 30.20 10.21
C ARG A 77 -21.13 30.82 9.99
N THR A 78 -22.18 30.00 9.93
CA THR A 78 -23.56 30.46 9.73
C THR A 78 -24.17 31.05 11.01
N ILE A 79 -23.71 30.59 12.19
CA ILE A 79 -24.29 30.98 13.49
C ILE A 79 -23.41 31.94 14.32
N ALA A 80 -22.14 32.14 13.95
CA ALA A 80 -21.19 32.95 14.70
C ALA A 80 -21.55 34.45 14.67
N SER A 81 -22.38 34.89 15.62
CA SER A 81 -22.54 36.30 16.01
C SER A 81 -21.96 36.62 17.40
N THR A 82 -21.34 35.65 18.11
CA THR A 82 -20.81 35.88 19.47
C THR A 82 -19.42 35.29 19.73
N LYS A 83 -18.54 36.13 20.30
CA LYS A 83 -17.08 35.91 20.55
C LYS A 83 -16.68 34.74 21.48
N LYS A 84 -17.63 34.08 22.17
CA LYS A 84 -17.31 33.10 23.23
C LYS A 84 -17.23 31.66 22.73
N GLU A 85 -17.91 31.37 21.61
CA GLU A 85 -17.96 30.04 20.98
C GLU A 85 -16.73 29.77 20.08
N GLU A 86 -16.10 30.84 19.62
CA GLU A 86 -14.93 30.85 18.74
C GLU A 86 -13.71 30.16 19.37
N LYS A 87 -13.38 30.47 20.63
CA LYS A 87 -12.21 29.88 21.32
C LYS A 87 -12.33 28.38 21.59
N ALA A 88 -13.54 27.89 21.88
CA ALA A 88 -13.77 26.45 22.05
C ALA A 88 -13.67 25.72 20.71
N SER A 89 -14.17 26.34 19.62
CA SER A 89 -14.05 25.78 18.27
C SER A 89 -12.61 25.72 17.77
N GLU A 90 -11.79 26.71 18.14
CA GLU A 90 -10.37 26.80 17.79
C GLU A 90 -9.54 25.69 18.45
N VAL A 91 -9.76 25.42 19.74
CA VAL A 91 -9.05 24.33 20.45
C VAL A 91 -9.42 22.95 19.89
N ILE A 92 -10.70 22.72 19.56
CA ILE A 92 -11.18 21.46 18.98
C ILE A 92 -10.56 21.21 17.59
N THR A 93 -10.35 22.28 16.81
CA THR A 93 -9.90 22.17 15.42
C THR A 93 -8.38 22.24 15.26
N MET A 94 -7.70 23.18 15.93
CA MET A 94 -6.31 23.55 15.69
C MET A 94 -5.32 23.21 16.83
N GLY A 95 -5.78 22.71 17.98
CA GLY A 95 -4.88 22.31 19.07
C GLY A 95 -3.98 21.11 18.72
N GLU A 96 -3.01 20.80 19.60
CA GLU A 96 -2.06 19.67 19.41
C GLU A 96 -2.73 18.29 19.31
N THR A 97 -3.94 18.18 19.81
CA THR A 97 -4.80 16.99 19.68
C THR A 97 -6.05 17.31 18.86
N GLY A 98 -6.02 18.40 18.10
CA GLY A 98 -7.14 18.89 17.30
C GLY A 98 -7.42 18.01 16.09
N ILE A 99 -8.59 18.24 15.47
CA ILE A 99 -9.03 17.52 14.27
C ILE A 99 -7.99 17.66 13.14
N TYR A 100 -7.44 18.86 12.93
CA TYR A 100 -6.46 19.11 11.86
C TYR A 100 -5.21 18.24 12.02
N GLN A 101 -4.62 18.21 13.21
CA GLN A 101 -3.43 17.40 13.47
C GLN A 101 -3.72 15.90 13.34
N THR A 102 -4.89 15.45 13.80
CA THR A 102 -5.31 14.04 13.67
C THR A 102 -5.43 13.65 12.18
N LEU A 103 -6.00 14.53 11.35
CA LEU A 103 -6.11 14.32 9.91
C LEU A 103 -4.74 14.33 9.22
N GLN A 104 -3.84 15.22 9.64
CA GLN A 104 -2.47 15.28 9.12
C GLN A 104 -1.70 13.98 9.41
N GLN A 105 -1.72 13.50 10.66
CA GLN A 105 -1.16 12.20 11.02
C GLN A 105 -1.77 11.06 10.21
N GLY A 106 -3.08 11.14 9.95
CA GLY A 106 -3.78 10.23 9.04
C GLY A 106 -3.17 10.17 7.65
N ASN A 107 -2.90 11.33 7.05
CA ASN A 107 -2.32 11.42 5.70
C ASN A 107 -0.86 10.93 5.68
N GLU A 108 -0.07 11.23 6.71
CA GLU A 108 1.30 10.72 6.84
C GLU A 108 1.33 9.19 6.97
N ALA A 109 0.39 8.62 7.72
CA ALA A 109 0.22 7.17 7.81
C ALA A 109 -0.16 6.55 6.46
N ILE A 110 -1.00 7.21 5.63
CA ILE A 110 -1.28 6.74 4.26
C ILE A 110 0.00 6.68 3.43
N ILE A 111 0.84 7.73 3.46
CA ILE A 111 2.10 7.75 2.71
C ILE A 111 2.99 6.57 3.13
N THR A 112 3.14 6.36 4.43
CA THR A 112 3.93 5.26 5.00
C THR A 112 3.39 3.89 4.57
N LEU A 113 2.07 3.68 4.65
CA LEU A 113 1.43 2.43 4.20
C LEU A 113 1.62 2.17 2.70
N ILE A 114 1.54 3.21 1.85
CA ILE A 114 1.78 3.10 0.41
C ILE A 114 3.23 2.65 0.14
N MET A 115 4.19 3.25 0.85
CA MET A 115 5.60 2.88 0.74
C MET A 115 5.82 1.41 1.10
N HIS A 116 5.32 0.97 2.26
CA HIS A 116 5.43 -0.43 2.66
C HIS A 116 4.74 -1.39 1.69
N LYS A 117 3.56 -1.02 1.15
CA LYS A 117 2.86 -1.84 0.15
C LYS A 117 3.70 -1.99 -1.12
N LYS A 118 4.36 -0.92 -1.56
CA LYS A 118 5.27 -0.94 -2.71
C LYS A 118 6.44 -1.88 -2.48
N ASP A 119 7.08 -1.80 -1.31
CA ASP A 119 8.22 -2.67 -0.95
C ASP A 119 7.83 -4.15 -0.93
N VAL A 120 6.68 -4.46 -0.31
CA VAL A 120 6.10 -5.82 -0.31
C VAL A 120 5.82 -6.29 -1.73
N GLY A 121 5.24 -5.42 -2.58
CA GLY A 121 4.98 -5.74 -3.99
C GLY A 121 6.24 -6.04 -4.78
N GLN A 122 7.31 -5.26 -4.59
CA GLN A 122 8.61 -5.51 -5.22
C GLN A 122 9.19 -6.86 -4.78
N LYS A 123 9.07 -7.20 -3.48
CA LYS A 123 9.57 -8.46 -2.95
C LYS A 123 8.83 -9.67 -3.53
N LEU A 124 7.51 -9.59 -3.66
CA LEU A 124 6.71 -10.63 -4.33
C LEU A 124 7.14 -10.82 -5.79
N ILE A 125 7.39 -9.72 -6.52
CA ILE A 125 7.92 -9.78 -7.88
C ILE A 125 9.29 -10.47 -7.91
N GLN A 126 10.18 -10.17 -6.96
CA GLN A 126 11.49 -10.81 -6.86
C GLN A 126 11.38 -12.32 -6.63
N LEU A 127 10.55 -12.76 -5.66
CA LEU A 127 10.33 -14.17 -5.36
C LEU A 127 9.79 -14.94 -6.58
N SER A 128 8.87 -14.33 -7.35
CA SER A 128 8.36 -14.93 -8.58
C SER A 128 9.44 -15.15 -9.66
N LYS A 129 10.49 -14.32 -9.67
CA LYS A 129 11.62 -14.46 -10.61
C LYS A 129 12.58 -15.55 -10.15
N GLU A 130 12.82 -15.64 -8.84
CA GLU A 130 13.69 -16.65 -8.24
C GLU A 130 13.13 -18.06 -8.43
N LYS A 131 11.83 -18.27 -8.15
CA LYS A 131 11.13 -19.53 -8.41
C LYS A 131 11.25 -20.00 -9.86
N ARG A 132 11.22 -19.07 -10.83
CA ARG A 132 11.43 -19.40 -12.26
C ARG A 132 12.86 -19.82 -12.58
N LYS A 133 13.87 -19.29 -11.88
CA LYS A 133 15.26 -19.70 -12.04
C LYS A 133 15.47 -21.11 -11.49
N ASP A 134 14.94 -21.41 -10.31
CA ASP A 134 15.05 -22.73 -9.70
C ASP A 134 14.42 -23.82 -10.58
N VAL A 135 13.24 -23.54 -11.15
CA VAL A 135 12.60 -24.46 -12.09
C VAL A 135 13.48 -24.68 -13.33
N LYS A 136 14.07 -23.62 -13.92
CA LYS A 136 14.98 -23.75 -15.07
C LYS A 136 16.23 -24.58 -14.72
N SER A 137 16.84 -24.33 -13.56
CA SER A 137 18.02 -25.07 -13.08
C SER A 137 17.69 -26.54 -12.83
N GLN A 138 16.54 -26.84 -12.22
CA GLN A 138 16.11 -28.22 -11.99
C GLN A 138 15.79 -28.96 -13.30
N ILE A 139 15.17 -28.31 -14.28
CA ILE A 139 14.93 -28.89 -15.61
C ILE A 139 16.26 -29.18 -16.31
N SER A 140 17.23 -28.26 -16.25
CA SER A 140 18.56 -28.44 -16.83
C SER A 140 19.34 -29.60 -16.19
N LEU A 141 19.14 -29.85 -14.89
CA LEU A 141 19.80 -30.95 -14.16
C LEU A 141 19.12 -32.32 -14.41
N ARG A 142 17.83 -32.34 -14.75
CA ARG A 142 17.06 -33.58 -14.96
C ARG A 142 17.08 -34.10 -16.40
N LEU A 143 17.42 -33.26 -17.38
CA LEU A 143 17.47 -33.69 -18.77
C LEU A 143 18.86 -34.27 -19.10
N PRO A 144 18.98 -35.51 -19.58
CA PRO A 144 20.24 -36.00 -20.14
C PRO A 144 20.61 -35.13 -21.35
N MET A 145 21.90 -34.80 -21.48
CA MET A 145 22.45 -33.90 -22.52
C MET A 145 22.05 -34.30 -23.96
N SER A 146 21.68 -35.56 -24.18
CA SER A 146 21.21 -36.10 -25.47
C SER A 146 19.83 -35.61 -25.91
N ILE A 147 18.96 -35.16 -25.00
CA ILE A 147 17.60 -34.67 -25.35
C ILE A 147 17.62 -33.19 -25.74
N VAL A 148 18.55 -32.40 -25.19
CA VAL A 148 18.66 -30.96 -25.42
C VAL A 148 19.01 -30.61 -26.87
N LEU A 149 19.77 -31.48 -27.56
CA LEU A 149 20.16 -31.26 -28.97
C LEU A 149 19.11 -31.68 -30.01
N ASN A 150 18.04 -32.40 -29.63
CA ASN A 150 17.16 -33.04 -30.62
C ASN A 150 15.67 -32.69 -30.51
N CYS A 151 15.30 -31.71 -29.69
CA CYS A 151 13.90 -31.25 -29.56
C CYS A 151 13.70 -29.87 -30.23
N PRO A 152 13.18 -29.81 -31.47
CA PRO A 152 12.91 -28.55 -32.17
C PRO A 152 11.84 -27.67 -31.47
N TYR A 153 11.06 -28.22 -30.54
CA TYR A 153 10.01 -27.50 -29.81
C TYR A 153 10.51 -26.65 -28.62
N LEU A 154 11.75 -26.84 -28.15
CA LEU A 154 12.29 -26.08 -27.00
C LEU A 154 13.07 -24.83 -27.40
N HIS A 155 13.45 -24.69 -28.68
CA HIS A 155 14.25 -23.56 -29.16
C HIS A 155 13.44 -22.24 -29.20
N SER A 156 12.11 -22.31 -29.34
CA SER A 156 11.24 -21.12 -29.44
C SER A 156 10.92 -20.44 -28.10
N MET A 157 11.28 -21.03 -26.95
CA MET A 157 11.05 -20.43 -25.62
C MET A 157 12.26 -19.66 -25.07
N VAL A 158 13.39 -19.59 -25.80
CA VAL A 158 14.66 -19.06 -25.30
C VAL A 158 15.16 -17.81 -26.04
N THR A 159 14.65 -17.47 -27.22
CA THR A 159 15.14 -16.29 -27.95
C THR A 159 14.27 -15.06 -27.66
N PRO A 160 14.82 -13.95 -27.13
CA PRO A 160 14.13 -12.67 -27.17
C PRO A 160 14.07 -12.19 -28.62
N ASP A 161 12.90 -11.73 -29.02
CA ASP A 161 12.64 -11.03 -30.28
C ASP A 161 13.49 -9.75 -30.31
N ASN A 162 14.63 -9.83 -31.01
CA ASN A 162 15.43 -8.67 -31.37
C ASN A 162 15.27 -8.47 -32.88
N GLY A 163 14.16 -7.85 -33.27
CA GLY A 163 13.98 -7.31 -34.60
C GLY A 163 14.82 -6.05 -34.78
N ASP A 164 16.08 -6.23 -35.17
CA ASP A 164 16.88 -5.22 -35.86
C ASP A 164 17.87 -5.93 -36.80
N SER A 165 17.62 -5.81 -38.11
CA SER A 165 18.64 -6.08 -39.12
C SER A 165 18.46 -5.12 -40.30
N PHE A 166 19.26 -4.06 -40.26
CA PHE A 166 19.75 -3.33 -41.42
C PHE A 166 20.66 -4.26 -42.27
N GLY A 167 20.57 -4.17 -43.60
CA GLY A 167 21.74 -4.45 -44.46
C GLY A 167 21.48 -4.96 -45.89
N ALA A 168 21.53 -4.01 -46.85
CA ALA A 168 22.19 -4.06 -48.18
C ALA A 168 21.93 -5.24 -49.15
N VAL A 169 21.32 -5.01 -50.32
CA VAL A 169 21.93 -4.67 -51.65
C VAL A 169 22.81 -5.79 -52.25
N SER A 170 22.40 -6.42 -53.38
CA SER A 170 22.91 -6.09 -54.73
C SER A 170 22.38 -6.99 -55.87
N MET A 171 22.05 -6.34 -56.99
CA MET A 171 22.19 -6.71 -58.41
C MET A 171 22.02 -8.17 -58.89
N GLN A 172 20.95 -8.40 -59.68
CA GLN A 172 21.00 -8.56 -61.14
C GLN A 172 19.61 -8.37 -61.75
#